data_AF-A0AAU3E5Z0-F1
#
_entry.id   AF-A0AAU3E5Z0-F1
#
_cell.length_a   1.000
_cell.length_b   1.000
_cell.length_c   1.000
_cell.angle_alpha   90.00
_cell.angle_beta   90.00
_cell.angle_gamma   90.00
#
_symmetry.space_group_name_H-M   'P 1'
#
loop_
_entity.id
_entity.type
_entity.pdbx_description
1 polymer ?
#
loop_
_entity_poly.entity_id
_entity_poly.type
_entity_poly.pdbx_seq_one_letter_code
_entity_poly.pdbx_strand_id
1 'polypeptide(L)'
;MLPRSGDVLHVTRAASVQFLRPIMFRVIRVHDWPTYEGWVWLDGYELNAAGDAVNQRSIFVQAAGLRQLRTASQPRQHTARPRRPVVRTAVRVG
;
A
#
# COMPACT_ATOMS: atom_id res chain seq x y z
N MET A 1 -10.75 2.12 -11.30
CA MET A 1 -9.38 2.67 -11.20
C MET A 1 -8.52 1.71 -10.39
N LEU A 2 -7.23 1.59 -10.69
CA LEU A 2 -6.33 0.74 -9.91
C LEU A 2 -5.72 1.55 -8.75
N PRO A 3 -5.79 1.06 -7.50
CA PRO A 3 -5.18 1.75 -6.36
C PRO A 3 -3.67 1.91 -6.55
N ARG A 4 -3.09 2.93 -5.92
CA ARG A 4 -1.66 3.23 -5.93
C ARG A 4 -1.14 3.43 -4.51
N SER A 5 0.17 3.28 -4.32
CA SER A 5 0.81 3.61 -3.05
C SER A 5 0.52 5.06 -2.64
N GLY A 6 0.16 5.24 -1.37
CA GLY A 6 -0.25 6.51 -0.76
C GLY A 6 -1.75 6.79 -0.81
N ASP A 7 -2.52 6.07 -1.65
CA ASP A 7 -3.97 6.27 -1.73
C ASP A 7 -4.65 5.90 -0.42
N VAL A 8 -5.65 6.69 -0.03
CA VAL A 8 -6.55 6.37 1.08
C VAL A 8 -7.87 5.87 0.51
N LEU A 9 -8.20 4.63 0.85
CA LEU A 9 -9.34 3.89 0.36
C LEU A 9 -10.36 3.68 1.49
N HIS A 10 -11.63 3.80 1.15
CA HIS A 10 -12.72 3.29 1.96
C HIS A 10 -13.04 1.86 1.49
N VAL A 11 -12.62 0.88 2.30
CA VAL A 11 -12.79 -0.54 1.99
C VAL A 11 -14.06 -1.02 2.65
N THR A 12 -14.99 -1.51 1.85
CA THR A 12 -16.31 -1.97 2.29
C THR A 12 -16.56 -3.40 1.81
N ARG A 13 -17.70 -3.97 2.18
CA ARG A 13 -18.16 -5.27 1.69
C ARG A 13 -18.18 -5.38 0.15
N ALA A 14 -18.34 -4.27 -0.58
CA ALA A 14 -18.30 -4.25 -2.04
C ALA A 14 -16.93 -4.65 -2.59
N ALA A 15 -15.85 -4.42 -1.84
CA ALA A 15 -14.49 -4.78 -2.22
C ALA A 15 -14.11 -6.21 -1.79
N SER A 16 -14.64 -6.69 -0.66
CA SER A 16 -14.51 -8.09 -0.23
C SER A 16 -15.47 -8.37 0.92
N VAL A 17 -16.03 -9.57 0.96
CA VAL A 17 -17.06 -9.99 1.94
C VAL A 17 -16.58 -9.93 3.40
N GLN A 18 -15.25 -9.94 3.61
CA GLN A 18 -14.65 -9.88 4.94
C GLN A 18 -14.83 -8.52 5.62
N PHE A 19 -15.14 -7.46 4.86
CA PHE A 19 -15.29 -6.08 5.36
C PHE A 19 -16.76 -5.72 5.64
N LEU A 20 -17.41 -6.50 6.51
CA LEU A 20 -18.76 -6.19 7.00
C LEU A 20 -18.80 -4.85 7.74
N ARG A 21 -17.73 -4.55 8.49
CA ARG A 21 -17.45 -3.22 9.04
C ARG A 21 -16.44 -2.54 8.13
N PRO A 22 -16.81 -1.41 7.50
CA PRO A 22 -15.88 -0.67 6.64
C PRO A 22 -14.65 -0.20 7.39
N ILE A 23 -13.52 -0.11 6.68
CA ILE A 23 -12.27 0.45 7.20
C ILE A 23 -11.74 1.54 6.27
N MET A 24 -10.97 2.45 6.84
CA MET A 24 -10.13 3.37 6.09
C MET A 24 -8.75 2.73 5.94
N PHE A 25 -8.23 2.68 4.72
CA PHE A 25 -7.00 1.97 4.42
C PHE A 25 -6.06 2.82 3.58
N ARG A 26 -4.85 3.10 4.07
CA ARG A 26 -3.80 3.75 3.29
C ARG A 26 -2.90 2.70 2.66
N VAL A 27 -2.88 2.67 1.32
CA VAL A 27 -2.05 1.74 0.56
C VAL A 27 -0.58 2.11 0.71
N ILE A 28 0.28 1.14 1.01
CA ILE A 28 1.74 1.29 0.94
C ILE A 28 2.32 0.53 -0.25
N ARG A 29 1.69 -0.59 -0.63
CA ARG A 29 2.13 -1.44 -1.73
C ARG A 29 0.94 -2.07 -2.42
N VAL A 30 1.01 -2.11 -3.74
CA VAL A 30 0.12 -2.88 -4.61
C VAL A 30 0.97 -4.01 -5.17
N HIS A 31 0.55 -5.26 -4.97
CA HIS A 31 1.27 -6.40 -5.52
C HIS A 31 0.83 -6.67 -6.96
N ASP A 32 1.78 -7.09 -7.79
CA ASP A 32 1.62 -7.51 -9.18
C ASP A 32 1.44 -9.04 -9.32
N TRP A 33 1.14 -9.72 -8.21
CA TRP A 33 0.95 -11.16 -8.20
C TRP A 33 -0.22 -11.57 -9.10
N PRO A 34 -0.08 -12.67 -9.87
CA PRO A 34 -1.17 -13.20 -10.67
C PRO A 34 -2.33 -13.60 -9.75
N THR A 35 -3.48 -12.98 -9.97
CA THR A 35 -4.72 -13.22 -9.21
C THR A 35 -5.90 -13.32 -10.17
N TYR A 36 -7.11 -13.54 -9.64
CA TYR A 36 -8.33 -13.52 -10.45
C TYR A 36 -8.58 -12.13 -11.04
N GLU A 37 -9.25 -12.09 -12.19
CA GLU A 37 -9.54 -10.84 -12.89
C GLU A 37 -10.23 -9.82 -11.97
N GLY A 38 -9.66 -8.63 -11.88
CA GLY A 38 -10.16 -7.52 -11.05
C GLY A 38 -9.87 -7.63 -9.55
N TRP A 39 -9.17 -8.68 -9.10
CA TRP A 39 -8.69 -8.80 -7.72
C TRP A 39 -7.27 -8.29 -7.57
N VAL A 40 -6.92 -7.84 -6.36
CA VAL A 40 -5.61 -7.28 -6.07
C VAL A 40 -5.23 -7.49 -4.60
N TRP A 41 -3.95 -7.76 -4.37
CA TRP A 41 -3.34 -7.75 -3.04
C TRP A 41 -2.79 -6.37 -2.72
N LEU A 42 -3.18 -5.83 -1.57
CA LEU A 42 -2.72 -4.54 -1.07
C LEU A 42 -2.11 -4.71 0.31
N ASP A 43 -0.92 -4.14 0.50
CA ASP A 43 -0.40 -3.86 1.84
C ASP A 43 -0.68 -2.42 2.20
N GLY A 44 -0.94 -2.17 3.47
CA GLY A 44 -1.23 -0.83 3.93
C GLY A 44 -1.53 -0.74 5.41
N TYR A 45 -1.99 0.44 5.80
CA TYR A 45 -2.39 0.75 7.17
C TYR A 45 -3.89 0.95 7.25
N GLU A 46 -4.53 0.30 8.21
CA GLU A 46 -5.84 0.70 8.70
C GLU A 46 -5.70 2.05 9.42
N LEU A 47 -6.61 2.98 9.13
CA LEU A 47 -6.63 4.30 9.73
C LEU A 47 -7.77 4.42 10.73
N ASN A 48 -7.51 5.11 11.85
CA ASN A 48 -8.56 5.54 12.78
C ASN A 48 -9.35 6.74 12.23
N ALA A 49 -10.34 7.23 12.99
CA ALA A 49 -11.13 8.40 12.64
C ALA A 49 -10.31 9.71 12.52
N ALA A 50 -9.17 9.81 13.21
CA ALA A 50 -8.24 10.94 13.09
C ALA A 50 -7.34 10.85 11.84
N GLY A 51 -7.29 9.69 11.17
CA GLY A 51 -6.46 9.43 10.00
C GLY A 51 -5.08 8.86 10.31
N ASP A 52 -4.82 8.47 11.56
CA ASP A 52 -3.57 7.86 11.98
C ASP A 52 -3.56 6.37 11.67
N ALA A 53 -2.38 5.86 11.29
CA ALA A 53 -2.16 4.44 11.08
C ALA A 53 -2.22 3.70 12.43
N VAL A 54 -3.19 2.79 12.57
CA VAL A 54 -3.36 2.00 13.80
C VAL A 54 -2.91 0.56 13.63
N ASN A 55 -3.09 -0.04 12.45
CA ASN A 55 -2.70 -1.43 12.19
C ASN A 55 -2.10 -1.55 10.79
N GLN A 56 -1.05 -2.37 10.63
CA GLN A 56 -0.58 -2.79 9.32
C GLN A 56 -1.31 -4.06 8.88
N ARG A 57 -1.82 -4.09 7.64
CA ARG A 57 -2.60 -5.20 7.09
C ARG A 57 -2.24 -5.48 5.63
N SER A 58 -2.34 -6.76 5.26
CA SER A 58 -2.38 -7.23 3.88
C SER A 58 -3.80 -7.68 3.57
N ILE A 59 -4.40 -7.14 2.51
CA ILE A 59 -5.80 -7.39 2.15
C ILE A 59 -5.91 -7.84 0.70
N PHE A 60 -6.83 -8.77 0.43
CA PHE A 60 -7.19 -9.23 -0.90
C PHE A 60 -8.59 -8.76 -1.25
N VAL A 61 -8.68 -7.90 -2.27
CA VAL A 61 -9.90 -7.13 -2.57
C VAL A 61 -10.15 -7.03 -4.06
N GLN A 62 -11.40 -6.89 -4.44
CA GLN A 62 -11.82 -6.57 -5.79
C GLN A 62 -11.71 -5.06 -6.03
N ALA A 63 -10.93 -4.66 -7.03
CA ALA A 63 -10.63 -3.26 -7.32
C ALA A 63 -11.89 -2.44 -7.67
N ALA A 64 -12.88 -3.07 -8.31
CA ALA A 64 -14.15 -2.43 -8.67
C ALA A 64 -14.97 -1.98 -7.45
N GLY A 65 -14.81 -2.65 -6.29
CA GLY A 65 -15.51 -2.32 -5.05
C GLY A 65 -14.82 -1.29 -4.17
N LEU A 66 -13.61 -0.84 -4.54
CA LEU A 66 -12.85 0.13 -3.77
C LEU A 66 -13.33 1.54 -4.05
N ARG A 67 -13.53 2.33 -2.98
CA ARG A 67 -13.81 3.76 -3.08
C ARG A 67 -12.61 4.57 -2.62
N GLN A 68 -11.98 5.30 -3.54
CA GLN A 68 -10.86 6.18 -3.22
C GLN A 68 -11.38 7.47 -2.57
N LEU A 69 -10.85 7.81 -1.39
CA LEU A 69 -11.23 9.04 -0.66
C LEU A 69 -10.20 10.15 -0.85
N ARG A 70 -8.93 9.78 -0.89
CA ARG A 70 -7.84 10.71 -1.19
C ARG A 70 -6.85 10.01 -2.10
N THR A 71 -6.57 10.64 -3.23
CA THR A 71 -5.46 10.25 -4.08
C THR A 71 -4.17 10.64 -3.38
N ALA A 72 -3.16 9.77 -3.45
CA ALA A 72 -1.81 10.18 -3.15
C ALA A 72 -1.49 11.42 -4.00
N SER A 73 -1.30 12.57 -3.36
CA SER A 73 -0.62 13.69 -4.03
C SER A 73 0.68 13.11 -4.59
N GLN A 74 0.96 13.33 -5.89
CA GLN A 74 2.21 12.89 -6.52
C GLN A 74 3.36 13.08 -5.53
N PRO A 75 4.25 12.09 -5.36
CA PRO A 75 5.30 12.20 -4.37
C PRO A 75 6.05 13.50 -4.65
N ARG A 76 5.95 14.47 -3.73
CA ARG A 76 7.05 15.41 -3.56
C ARG A 76 8.22 14.49 -3.37
N GLN A 77 9.14 14.51 -4.33
CA GLN A 77 10.36 13.73 -4.29
C GLN A 77 11.01 14.11 -2.97
N HIS A 78 10.78 13.31 -1.92
CA HIS A 78 11.57 13.35 -0.73
C HIS A 78 12.94 13.01 -1.26
N THR A 79 13.77 14.04 -1.41
CA THR A 79 15.17 13.97 -1.81
C THR A 79 15.75 12.75 -1.13
N ALA A 80 15.84 11.66 -1.88
CA ALA A 80 16.44 10.44 -1.41
C ALA A 80 17.88 10.83 -1.15
N ARG A 81 18.24 11.04 0.12
CA ARG A 81 19.62 11.26 0.48
C ARG A 81 20.36 10.03 -0.05
N PRO A 82 21.32 10.18 -0.98
CA PRO A 82 21.93 9.02 -1.64
C PRO A 82 22.51 8.14 -0.54
N ARG A 83 22.05 6.88 -0.47
CA ARG A 83 22.62 5.89 0.43
C ARG A 83 24.05 5.69 -0.03
N ARG A 84 25.00 6.19 0.76
CA ARG A 84 26.43 6.09 0.46
C ARG A 84 26.78 4.61 0.29
N PRO A 85 27.27 4.17 -0.88
CA PRO A 85 27.64 2.78 -1.06
C PRO A 85 28.78 2.43 -0.10
N VAL A 86 28.57 1.39 0.73
CA VAL A 86 29.64 0.82 1.54
C VAL A 86 30.54 0.05 0.59
N VAL A 87 31.72 0.60 0.32
CA VAL A 87 32.77 -0.09 -0.42
C VAL A 87 33.26 -1.24 0.46
N ARG A 88 32.94 -2.48 0.06
CA ARG A 88 33.52 -3.67 0.67
C ARG A 88 34.92 -3.84 0.09
N THR A 89 35.94 -3.44 0.82
CA THR A 89 37.34 -3.72 0.47
C THR A 89 37.56 -5.23 0.53
N ALA A 90 37.89 -5.85 -0.61
CA ALA A 90 38.34 -7.23 -0.66
C ALA A 90 39.77 -7.31 -0.12
N VAL A 91 39.97 -8.05 0.97
CA VAL A 91 41.29 -8.37 1.51
C VAL A 91 41.89 -9.49 0.65
N ARG A 92 43.05 -9.27 0.03
CA ARG A 92 43.85 -10.35 -0.56
C ARG A 92 44.73 -10.94 0.54
N VAL A 93 44.59 -12.24 0.76
CA VAL A 93 45.54 -13.05 1.55
C VAL A 93 46.57 -13.60 0.56
N GLY A 94 47.84 -13.30 0.82
CA GLY A 94 49.00 -13.89 0.12
C GLY A 94 49.50 -15.13 0.84
#